data_AF-A0A068UFN2-F1
#
_entry.id   AF-A0A068UFN2-F1
#
_cell.length_a   1.000
_cell.length_b   1.000
_cell.length_c   1.000
_cell.angle_alpha   90.00
_cell.angle_beta   90.00
_cell.angle_gamma   90.00
#
_symmetry.space_group_name_H-M   'P 1'
#
loop_
_entity.id
_entity.type
_entity.pdbx_description
1 polymer ?
#
loop_
_entity_poly.entity_id
_entity_poly.type
_entity_poly.pdbx_seq_one_letter_code
_entity_poly.pdbx_strand_id
1 'polypeptide(L)'
;MSLTLPVCSLPDWLVNSILGLDDDAYFQDQPQHLDHHQLVDQSIINQEKDCEIPQSMACSESLASELAKQRLEMDWLLQLENQRLRTVVQEKGRQQAVLLQRYESKIVNLMHQKEKDLEIARNRTMELQNLLIRAEVEAHEWQRKAMDNEAMVIGLNNRLEVVRALDVESVCESSNGECRNREDQELRKLACKLCKARRLSIVFLPCRHLCSCTTCESLLEVCPTCESVKDSSIEIFLD
;
A
#
# COMPACT_ATOMS: atom_id res chain seq x y z
N MET A 1 -9.04 8.86 27.92
CA MET A 1 -10.39 9.03 27.35
C MET A 1 -10.54 8.00 26.25
N SER A 2 -11.07 6.83 26.59
CA SER A 2 -11.15 5.69 25.68
C SER A 2 -12.51 5.72 25.00
N LEU A 3 -12.56 6.06 23.71
CA LEU A 3 -13.78 6.03 22.92
C LEU A 3 -13.95 4.63 22.33
N THR A 4 -14.72 3.79 23.02
CA THR A 4 -15.26 2.56 22.45
C THR A 4 -16.33 2.91 21.44
N LEU A 5 -16.09 2.60 20.16
CA LEU A 5 -17.11 2.68 19.11
C LEU A 5 -18.19 1.62 19.37
N PRO A 6 -19.48 1.94 19.17
CA PRO A 6 -20.54 0.97 19.35
C PRO A 6 -20.52 -0.03 18.19
N VAL A 7 -20.43 -1.32 18.53
CA VAL A 7 -20.70 -2.43 17.63
C VAL A 7 -22.17 -2.36 17.26
N CYS A 8 -22.48 -1.94 16.04
CA CYS A 8 -23.84 -2.08 15.49
C CYS A 8 -24.12 -3.56 15.30
N SER A 9 -24.92 -4.14 16.19
CA SER A 9 -25.54 -5.44 16.00
C SER A 9 -26.49 -5.36 14.80
N LEU A 10 -26.09 -5.95 13.68
CA LEU A 10 -27.00 -6.18 12.56
C LEU A 10 -28.03 -7.26 12.99
N PRO A 11 -29.32 -7.08 12.69
CA PRO A 11 -30.33 -8.13 12.90
C PRO A 11 -30.02 -9.40 12.09
N ASP A 12 -30.24 -10.57 12.70
CA ASP A 12 -29.92 -11.90 12.14
C ASP A 12 -30.55 -12.18 10.76
N TRP A 13 -31.62 -11.48 10.37
CA TRP A 13 -32.25 -11.67 9.06
C TRP A 13 -31.43 -11.11 7.88
N LEU A 14 -30.44 -10.24 8.12
CA LEU A 14 -29.53 -9.74 7.08
C LEU A 14 -28.33 -10.67 6.82
N VAL A 15 -27.98 -11.52 7.78
CA VAL A 15 -26.83 -12.43 7.66
C VAL A 15 -27.14 -13.61 6.73
N ASN A 16 -28.41 -14.06 6.73
CA ASN A 16 -28.85 -15.18 5.90
C ASN A 16 -28.98 -14.88 4.40
N SER A 17 -28.85 -13.61 3.96
CA SER A 17 -28.84 -13.26 2.53
C SER A 17 -27.44 -13.03 1.96
N ILE A 18 -26.40 -12.99 2.79
CA ILE A 18 -25.02 -12.67 2.38
C ILE A 18 -24.18 -13.95 2.18
N LEU A 19 -24.58 -15.07 2.77
CA LEU A 19 -23.96 -16.37 2.54
C LEU A 19 -24.91 -17.18 1.66
N GLY A 20 -24.64 -17.19 0.36
CA GLY A 20 -25.32 -18.03 -0.62
C GLY A 20 -25.21 -19.50 -0.24
N LEU A 21 -26.19 -19.97 0.54
CA LEU A 21 -26.51 -21.37 0.73
C LEU A 21 -27.90 -21.55 0.15
N ASP A 22 -27.93 -22.46 -0.81
CA ASP A 22 -29.05 -22.85 -1.64
C ASP A 22 -30.34 -23.05 -0.83
N ASP A 23 -31.40 -22.34 -1.23
CA ASP A 23 -32.76 -22.82 -1.06
C ASP A 23 -33.41 -22.78 -2.45
N ASP A 24 -33.11 -23.82 -3.24
CA ASP A 24 -33.93 -24.27 -4.35
C ASP A 24 -35.28 -24.77 -3.80
N ALA A 25 -36.14 -23.83 -3.37
CA ALA A 25 -37.56 -24.07 -3.22
C ALA A 25 -38.24 -23.71 -4.55
N TYR A 26 -38.16 -24.66 -5.46
CA TYR A 26 -38.86 -24.73 -6.74
C TYR A 26 -40.37 -24.50 -6.53
N PHE A 27 -40.86 -23.27 -6.70
CA PHE A 27 -42.30 -23.00 -6.80
C PHE A 27 -42.75 -23.36 -8.22
N GLN A 28 -43.06 -24.64 -8.42
CA GLN A 28 -43.70 -25.14 -9.63
C GLN A 28 -45.20 -24.86 -9.54
N ASP A 29 -45.64 -23.68 -10.00
CA ASP A 29 -47.06 -23.46 -10.31
C ASP A 29 -47.36 -24.13 -11.66
N GLN A 30 -47.74 -25.41 -11.60
CA GLN A 30 -48.36 -26.14 -12.70
C GLN A 30 -49.87 -25.86 -12.68
N PRO A 31 -50.51 -25.46 -13.79
CA PRO A 31 -51.94 -25.20 -13.83
C PRO A 31 -52.68 -26.54 -13.83
N GLN A 32 -53.23 -26.94 -12.67
CA GLN A 32 -54.16 -28.06 -12.61
C GLN A 32 -55.57 -27.56 -12.92
N HIS A 33 -56.09 -28.14 -14.00
CA HIS A 33 -57.44 -28.06 -14.53
C HIS A 33 -58.49 -28.23 -13.42
N LEU A 34 -59.52 -27.37 -13.45
CA LEU A 34 -60.75 -27.54 -12.68
C LEU A 34 -61.40 -28.88 -13.04
N ASP A 35 -61.73 -29.68 -12.03
CA ASP A 35 -62.97 -30.46 -11.97
C ASP A 35 -63.23 -30.91 -10.52
N HIS A 36 -64.04 -30.14 -9.80
CA HIS A 36 -64.80 -30.66 -8.67
C HIS A 36 -66.14 -29.94 -8.51
N HIS A 37 -67.10 -30.37 -9.32
CA HIS A 37 -68.50 -30.38 -8.91
C HIS A 37 -68.71 -31.57 -7.98
N GLN A 38 -68.93 -31.34 -6.68
CA GLN A 38 -69.67 -32.30 -5.86
C GLN A 38 -70.37 -31.59 -4.70
N LEU A 39 -71.66 -31.33 -4.94
CA LEU A 39 -72.78 -31.40 -4.02
C LEU A 39 -72.43 -31.64 -2.55
N VAL A 40 -72.55 -30.59 -1.75
CA VAL A 40 -73.01 -30.72 -0.36
C VAL A 40 -74.38 -30.07 -0.33
N ASP A 41 -75.41 -30.86 -0.62
CA ASP A 41 -76.77 -30.54 -0.19
C ASP A 41 -77.24 -31.64 0.74
N GLN A 42 -77.48 -31.23 1.98
CA GLN A 42 -77.87 -32.08 3.09
C GLN A 42 -79.30 -32.57 2.87
N SER A 43 -79.42 -33.88 2.79
CA SER A 43 -80.66 -34.62 2.94
C SER A 43 -81.34 -34.29 4.27
N ILE A 44 -82.40 -33.49 4.23
CA ILE A 44 -83.54 -33.60 5.16
C ILE A 44 -84.81 -33.63 4.32
N ILE A 45 -85.22 -34.83 3.94
CA ILE A 45 -86.61 -35.11 3.55
C ILE A 45 -87.24 -35.77 4.76
N ASN A 46 -88.21 -35.08 5.37
CA ASN A 46 -89.42 -35.73 5.85
C ASN A 46 -90.60 -34.79 5.66
N GLN A 47 -91.62 -35.37 5.04
CA GLN A 47 -92.84 -34.79 4.52
C GLN A 47 -93.68 -34.12 5.60
N GLU A 48 -94.31 -32.99 5.28
CA GLU A 48 -95.74 -32.75 5.57
C GLU A 48 -96.31 -31.57 4.74
N LYS A 49 -97.17 -31.96 3.79
CA LYS A 49 -98.45 -31.35 3.35
C LYS A 49 -98.57 -29.87 2.94
N ASP A 50 -99.10 -29.73 1.72
CA ASP A 50 -100.09 -28.77 1.20
C ASP A 50 -99.89 -27.27 1.44
N CYS A 51 -99.47 -26.56 0.38
CA CYS A 51 -100.19 -25.40 -0.17
C CYS A 51 -99.60 -24.96 -1.51
N GLU A 52 -100.48 -24.77 -2.49
CA GLU A 52 -100.19 -24.26 -3.84
C GLU A 52 -99.56 -22.85 -3.78
N ILE A 53 -98.32 -22.68 -4.26
CA ILE A 53 -97.82 -21.38 -4.75
C ILE A 53 -96.94 -21.59 -6.00
N PRO A 54 -97.51 -21.54 -7.22
CA PRO A 54 -96.77 -21.64 -8.47
C PRO A 54 -95.74 -20.51 -8.69
N GLN A 55 -95.86 -19.39 -7.97
CA GLN A 55 -94.97 -18.21 -8.09
C GLN A 55 -93.67 -18.31 -7.26
N SER A 56 -93.59 -19.21 -6.26
CA SER A 56 -92.46 -19.30 -5.34
C SER A 56 -91.22 -19.98 -5.97
N MET A 57 -91.43 -21.05 -6.77
CA MET A 57 -90.34 -21.79 -7.40
C MET A 57 -89.68 -21.06 -8.58
N ALA A 58 -90.44 -20.39 -9.44
CA ALA A 58 -89.87 -19.61 -10.55
C ALA A 58 -89.06 -18.40 -10.04
N CYS A 59 -89.45 -17.83 -8.90
CA CYS A 59 -88.70 -16.77 -8.22
C CYS A 59 -87.39 -17.31 -7.61
N SER A 60 -87.40 -18.54 -7.09
CA SER A 60 -86.21 -19.23 -6.56
C SER A 60 -85.17 -19.56 -7.64
N GLU A 61 -85.58 -20.09 -8.79
CA GLU A 61 -84.66 -20.40 -9.91
C GLU A 61 -84.06 -19.14 -10.53
N SER A 62 -84.86 -18.08 -10.68
CA SER A 62 -84.36 -16.78 -11.14
C SER A 62 -83.31 -16.21 -10.19
N LEU A 63 -83.55 -16.28 -8.88
CA LEU A 63 -82.60 -15.83 -7.85
C LEU A 63 -81.31 -16.68 -7.87
N ALA A 64 -81.43 -18.00 -8.00
CA ALA A 64 -80.28 -18.90 -8.07
C ALA A 64 -79.41 -18.63 -9.30
N SER A 65 -80.02 -18.34 -10.47
CA SER A 65 -79.29 -17.98 -11.68
C SER A 65 -78.55 -16.64 -11.56
N GLU A 66 -79.14 -15.65 -10.89
CA GLU A 66 -78.50 -14.35 -10.66
C GLU A 66 -77.34 -14.50 -9.66
N LEU A 67 -77.50 -15.30 -8.60
CA LEU A 67 -76.42 -15.61 -7.67
C LEU A 67 -75.27 -16.36 -8.35
N ALA A 68 -75.55 -17.29 -9.26
CA ALA A 68 -74.54 -17.99 -10.03
C ALA A 68 -73.75 -17.03 -10.94
N LYS A 69 -74.46 -16.08 -11.59
CA LYS A 69 -73.84 -15.04 -12.41
C LYS A 69 -72.96 -14.10 -11.57
N GLN A 70 -73.45 -13.62 -10.43
CA GLN A 70 -72.66 -12.79 -9.51
C GLN A 70 -71.42 -13.51 -9.00
N ARG A 71 -71.51 -14.82 -8.74
CA ARG A 71 -70.37 -15.63 -8.32
C ARG A 71 -69.29 -15.70 -9.41
N LEU A 72 -69.69 -15.91 -10.67
CA LEU A 72 -68.77 -15.88 -11.81
C LEU A 72 -68.13 -14.52 -12.04
N GLU A 73 -68.91 -13.43 -11.93
CA GLU A 73 -68.38 -12.06 -12.03
C GLU A 73 -67.36 -11.77 -10.93
N MET A 74 -67.64 -12.21 -9.70
CA MET A 74 -66.73 -12.07 -8.56
C MET A 74 -65.44 -12.88 -8.76
N ASP A 75 -65.54 -14.13 -9.21
CA ASP A 75 -64.38 -14.96 -9.51
C ASP A 75 -63.52 -14.36 -10.62
N TRP A 76 -64.14 -13.81 -11.67
CA TRP A 76 -63.44 -13.12 -12.75
C TRP A 76 -62.69 -11.87 -12.24
N LEU A 77 -63.32 -11.05 -11.40
CA LEU A 77 -62.67 -9.88 -10.80
C LEU A 77 -61.50 -10.27 -9.90
N LEU A 78 -61.66 -11.31 -9.09
CA LEU A 78 -60.61 -11.83 -8.21
C LEU A 78 -59.40 -12.32 -9.01
N GLN A 79 -59.64 -13.00 -10.14
CA GLN A 79 -58.58 -13.46 -11.04
C GLN A 79 -57.87 -12.27 -11.69
N LEU A 80 -58.61 -11.29 -12.19
CA LEU A 80 -58.04 -10.10 -12.83
C LEU A 80 -57.14 -9.32 -11.85
N GLU A 81 -57.62 -9.11 -10.63
CA GLU A 81 -56.84 -8.41 -9.60
C GLU A 81 -55.62 -9.21 -9.13
N ASN A 82 -55.74 -10.53 -8.98
CA ASN A 82 -54.60 -11.38 -8.68
C ASN A 82 -53.53 -11.32 -9.77
N GLN A 83 -53.93 -11.38 -11.04
CA GLN A 83 -52.99 -11.27 -12.16
C GLN A 83 -52.30 -9.90 -12.15
N ARG A 84 -53.06 -8.82 -11.93
CA ARG A 84 -52.48 -7.47 -11.83
C ARG A 84 -51.48 -7.37 -10.67
N LEU A 85 -51.83 -7.86 -9.49
CA LEU A 85 -50.93 -7.88 -8.32
C LEU A 85 -49.66 -8.70 -8.59
N ARG A 86 -49.78 -9.90 -9.19
CA ARG A 86 -48.62 -10.74 -9.55
C ARG A 86 -47.65 -10.00 -10.47
N THR A 87 -48.15 -9.33 -11.51
CA THR A 87 -47.28 -8.58 -12.43
C THR A 87 -46.56 -7.42 -11.75
N VAL A 88 -47.23 -6.66 -10.88
CA VAL A 88 -46.62 -5.55 -10.15
C VAL A 88 -45.55 -6.05 -9.18
N VAL A 89 -45.82 -7.12 -8.43
CA VAL A 89 -44.86 -7.72 -7.49
C VAL A 89 -43.64 -8.26 -8.24
N GLN A 90 -43.86 -8.98 -9.34
CA GLN A 90 -42.77 -9.51 -10.17
C GLN A 90 -41.90 -8.39 -10.75
N GLU A 91 -42.51 -7.33 -11.28
CA GLU A 91 -41.77 -6.20 -11.85
C GLU A 91 -41.00 -5.43 -10.77
N LYS A 92 -41.58 -5.26 -9.58
CA LYS A 92 -40.87 -4.67 -8.43
C LYS A 92 -39.70 -5.53 -7.97
N GLY A 93 -39.88 -6.85 -7.87
CA GLY A 93 -38.81 -7.80 -7.57
C GLY A 93 -37.68 -7.73 -8.60
N ARG A 94 -38.02 -7.68 -9.89
CA ARG A 94 -37.06 -7.53 -10.99
C ARG A 94 -36.29 -6.21 -10.91
N GLN A 95 -36.98 -5.10 -10.64
CA GLN A 95 -36.35 -3.78 -10.47
C GLN A 95 -35.37 -3.78 -9.28
N GLN A 96 -35.75 -4.40 -8.16
CA GLN A 96 -34.90 -4.52 -6.99
C GLN A 96 -33.68 -5.41 -7.25
N ALA A 97 -33.85 -6.54 -7.93
CA ALA A 97 -32.76 -7.44 -8.30
C ALA A 97 -31.70 -6.74 -9.18
N VAL A 98 -32.13 -5.98 -10.20
CA VAL A 98 -31.21 -5.22 -11.07
C VAL A 98 -30.44 -4.16 -10.28
N LEU A 99 -31.09 -3.48 -9.33
CA LEU A 99 -30.44 -2.49 -8.48
C LEU A 99 -29.38 -3.14 -7.58
N LEU A 100 -29.72 -4.27 -6.95
CA LEU A 100 -28.79 -5.05 -6.12
C LEU A 100 -27.60 -5.54 -6.95
N GLN A 101 -27.83 -6.14 -8.11
CA GLN A 101 -26.77 -6.61 -9.01
C GLN A 101 -25.79 -5.48 -9.40
N ARG A 102 -26.29 -4.26 -9.59
CA ARG A 102 -25.44 -3.09 -9.86
C ARG A 102 -24.54 -2.75 -8.67
N TYR A 103 -25.09 -2.77 -7.47
CA TYR A 103 -24.30 -2.51 -6.26
C TYR A 103 -23.31 -3.63 -5.97
N GLU A 104 -23.72 -4.89 -6.13
CA GLU A 104 -22.84 -6.06 -6.03
C GLU A 104 -21.67 -5.94 -7.00
N SER A 105 -21.95 -5.68 -8.28
CA SER A 105 -20.90 -5.47 -9.29
C SER A 105 -19.96 -4.33 -8.92
N LYS A 106 -20.50 -3.22 -8.38
CA LYS A 106 -19.69 -2.08 -7.93
C LYS A 106 -18.81 -2.44 -6.73
N ILE A 107 -19.35 -3.17 -5.76
CA ILE A 107 -18.62 -3.63 -4.56
C ILE A 107 -17.52 -4.59 -4.99
N VAL A 108 -17.81 -5.61 -5.80
CA VAL A 108 -16.83 -6.58 -6.30
C VAL A 108 -15.70 -5.90 -7.06
N ASN A 109 -16.01 -4.96 -7.96
CA ASN A 109 -15.00 -4.22 -8.72
C ASN A 109 -14.12 -3.36 -7.81
N LEU A 110 -14.72 -2.66 -6.83
CA LEU A 110 -13.98 -1.85 -5.88
C LEU A 110 -13.08 -2.70 -4.99
N MET A 111 -13.59 -3.83 -4.50
CA MET A 111 -12.83 -4.79 -3.69
C MET A 111 -11.65 -5.34 -4.49
N HIS A 112 -11.86 -5.74 -5.75
CA HIS A 112 -10.79 -6.23 -6.61
C HIS A 112 -9.73 -5.16 -6.91
N GLN A 113 -10.15 -3.90 -7.09
CA GLN A 113 -9.20 -2.79 -7.24
C GLN A 113 -8.37 -2.59 -5.96
N LYS A 114 -9.00 -2.63 -4.78
CA LYS A 114 -8.30 -2.54 -3.50
C LYS A 114 -7.33 -3.69 -3.30
N GLU A 115 -7.71 -4.90 -3.68
CA GLU A 115 -6.82 -6.06 -3.62
C GLU A 115 -5.57 -5.86 -4.49
N LYS A 116 -5.72 -5.32 -5.71
CA LYS A 116 -4.57 -4.97 -6.57
C LYS A 116 -3.67 -3.91 -5.94
N ASP A 117 -4.26 -2.86 -5.37
CA ASP A 117 -3.50 -1.80 -4.71
C ASP A 117 -2.72 -2.35 -3.50
N LEU A 118 -3.33 -3.25 -2.72
CA LEU A 118 -2.69 -3.94 -1.60
C LEU A 118 -1.55 -4.84 -2.06
N GLU A 119 -1.75 -5.60 -3.13
CA GLU A 119 -0.71 -6.48 -3.68
C GLU A 119 0.49 -5.67 -4.17
N ILE A 120 0.28 -4.53 -4.83
CA ILE A 120 1.37 -3.62 -5.24
C ILE A 120 2.12 -3.09 -4.00
N ALA A 121 1.40 -2.62 -2.98
CA ALA A 121 2.01 -2.11 -1.76
C ALA A 121 2.80 -3.19 -1.01
N ARG A 122 2.27 -4.42 -0.97
CA ARG A 122 2.92 -5.59 -0.38
C ARG A 122 4.22 -5.92 -1.11
N ASN A 123 4.19 -6.01 -2.44
CA ASN A 123 5.39 -6.29 -3.24
C ASN A 123 6.46 -5.22 -3.04
N ARG A 124 6.06 -3.94 -3.01
CA ARG A 124 7.01 -2.86 -2.75
C ARG A 124 7.61 -2.93 -1.35
N THR A 125 6.81 -3.29 -0.35
CA THR A 125 7.29 -3.49 1.03
C THR A 125 8.32 -4.62 1.09
N MET A 126 8.03 -5.75 0.43
CA MET A 126 8.94 -6.90 0.36
C MET A 126 10.26 -6.53 -0.34
N GLU A 127 10.22 -5.80 -1.46
CA GLU A 127 11.42 -5.31 -2.15
C GLU A 127 12.29 -4.43 -1.25
N LEU A 128 11.67 -3.50 -0.53
CA LEU A 128 12.37 -2.58 0.38
C LEU A 128 12.96 -3.32 1.58
N GLN A 129 12.25 -4.30 2.15
CA GLN A 129 12.77 -5.16 3.21
C GLN A 129 13.98 -5.96 2.74
N ASN A 130 13.92 -6.54 1.54
CA ASN A 130 15.05 -7.27 0.97
C ASN A 130 16.27 -6.36 0.72
N LEU A 131 16.04 -5.13 0.25
CA LEU A 131 17.10 -4.14 0.11
C LEU A 131 17.73 -3.76 1.45
N LEU A 132 16.91 -3.54 2.48
CA LEU A 132 17.37 -3.23 3.83
C LEU A 132 18.24 -4.35 4.38
N ILE A 133 17.77 -5.60 4.33
CA ILE A 133 18.51 -6.77 4.81
C ILE A 133 19.86 -6.90 4.10
N ARG A 134 19.91 -6.72 2.77
CA ARG A 134 21.17 -6.76 2.03
C ARG A 134 22.13 -5.64 2.46
N ALA A 135 21.64 -4.42 2.57
CA ALA A 135 22.45 -3.28 2.99
C ALA A 135 22.99 -3.46 4.42
N GLU A 136 22.20 -4.02 5.34
CA GLU A 136 22.62 -4.36 6.71
C GLU A 136 23.74 -5.42 6.71
N VAL A 137 23.58 -6.48 5.93
CA VAL A 137 24.62 -7.53 5.79
C VAL A 137 25.90 -6.93 5.22
N GLU A 138 25.82 -6.16 4.14
CA GLU A 138 26.99 -5.50 3.54
C GLU A 138 27.68 -4.55 4.54
N ALA A 139 26.91 -3.73 5.27
CA ALA A 139 27.45 -2.84 6.29
C ALA A 139 28.21 -3.62 7.38
N HIS A 140 27.66 -4.72 7.87
CA HIS A 140 28.32 -5.59 8.83
C HIS A 140 29.60 -6.24 8.29
N GLU A 141 29.60 -6.67 7.02
CA GLU A 141 30.80 -7.20 6.38
C GLU A 141 31.91 -6.16 6.25
N TRP A 142 31.57 -4.95 5.82
CA TRP A 142 32.52 -3.84 5.73
C TRP A 142 33.05 -3.43 7.11
N GLN A 143 32.18 -3.39 8.12
CA GLN A 143 32.58 -3.13 9.50
C GLN A 143 33.58 -4.18 9.99
N ARG A 144 33.32 -5.47 9.76
CA ARG A 144 34.25 -6.55 10.15
C ARG A 144 35.61 -6.40 9.46
N LYS A 145 35.61 -6.17 8.14
CA LYS A 145 36.84 -5.94 7.37
C LYS A 145 37.61 -4.73 7.88
N ALA A 146 36.92 -3.64 8.23
CA ALA A 146 37.54 -2.45 8.80
C ALA A 146 38.20 -2.75 10.16
N MET A 147 37.51 -3.48 11.04
CA MET A 147 38.05 -3.89 12.34
C MET A 147 39.26 -4.84 12.21
N ASP A 148 39.21 -5.81 11.30
CA ASP A 148 40.34 -6.72 11.05
C ASP A 148 41.56 -5.94 10.51
N ASN A 149 41.33 -4.98 9.59
CA ASN A 149 42.36 -4.09 9.08
C ASN A 149 42.95 -3.20 10.19
N GLU A 150 42.10 -2.62 11.04
CA GLU A 150 42.54 -1.82 12.19
C GLU A 150 43.39 -2.64 13.15
N ALA A 151 42.95 -3.85 13.50
CA ALA A 151 43.70 -4.77 14.35
C ALA A 151 45.07 -5.12 13.73
N MET A 152 45.13 -5.34 12.42
CA MET A 152 46.39 -5.56 11.70
C MET A 152 47.30 -4.34 11.76
N VAL A 153 46.78 -3.13 11.52
CA VAL A 153 47.56 -1.88 11.59
C VAL A 153 48.10 -1.65 13.01
N ILE A 154 47.29 -1.86 14.05
CA ILE A 154 47.72 -1.77 15.45
C ILE A 154 48.84 -2.78 15.71
N GLY A 155 48.67 -4.03 15.30
CA GLY A 155 49.69 -5.08 15.47
C GLY A 155 51.01 -4.73 14.78
N LEU A 156 50.96 -4.19 13.56
CA LEU A 156 52.14 -3.72 12.85
C LEU A 156 52.77 -2.49 13.51
N ASN A 157 51.97 -1.53 13.96
CA ASN A 157 52.47 -0.34 14.65
C ASN A 157 53.21 -0.71 15.94
N ASN A 158 52.65 -1.63 16.75
CA ASN A 158 53.30 -2.13 17.96
C ASN A 158 54.66 -2.77 17.64
N ARG A 159 54.75 -3.56 16.54
CA ARG A 159 56.03 -4.14 16.10
C ARG A 159 57.05 -3.07 15.67
N LEU A 160 56.60 -2.03 14.97
CA LEU A 160 57.46 -0.90 14.58
C LEU A 160 57.95 -0.12 15.80
N GLU A 161 57.12 0.05 16.82
CA GLU A 161 57.55 0.69 18.08
C GLU A 161 58.65 -0.10 18.78
N VAL A 162 58.56 -1.43 18.82
CA VAL A 162 59.62 -2.28 19.37
C VAL A 162 60.93 -2.11 18.60
N VAL A 163 60.90 -2.15 17.25
CA VAL A 163 62.11 -1.95 16.43
C VAL A 163 62.69 -0.54 16.66
N ARG A 164 61.84 0.50 16.70
CA ARG A 164 62.28 1.87 17.02
C ARG A 164 62.92 1.98 18.39
N ALA A 165 62.42 1.29 19.41
CA ALA A 165 63.00 1.31 20.74
C ALA A 165 64.38 0.63 20.77
N LEU A 166 64.59 -0.43 19.99
CA LEU A 166 65.87 -1.13 19.87
C LEU A 166 66.91 -0.32 19.07
N ASP A 167 66.49 0.45 18.06
CA ASP A 167 67.39 1.36 17.33
C ASP A 167 67.93 2.52 18.20
N VAL A 168 67.27 2.83 19.33
CA VAL A 168 67.77 3.82 20.31
C VAL A 168 68.88 3.25 21.21
N GLU A 169 69.01 1.93 21.31
CA GLU A 169 70.12 1.28 22.06
C GLU A 169 71.37 1.01 21.20
N SER A 170 71.29 1.17 19.86
CA SER A 170 72.44 0.97 18.96
C SER A 170 73.11 2.27 18.47
N VAL A 171 72.63 3.46 18.86
CA VAL A 171 73.34 4.72 18.57
C VAL A 171 74.22 5.06 19.76
N CYS A 172 75.44 4.52 19.69
CA CYS A 172 76.58 4.98 20.44
C CYS A 172 76.81 6.49 20.25
N GLU A 173 77.02 7.15 21.40
CA GLU A 173 77.83 8.35 21.61
C GLU A 173 78.32 9.09 20.36
N SER A 174 77.57 10.10 19.95
CA SER A 174 78.16 11.34 19.48
C SER A 174 77.19 12.50 19.72
N SER A 175 77.57 13.34 20.67
CA SER A 175 77.04 14.67 20.89
C SER A 175 76.84 15.42 19.57
N ASN A 176 75.58 15.75 19.25
CA ASN A 176 75.14 17.12 19.00
C ASN A 176 73.63 17.13 18.74
N GLY A 177 72.95 18.00 19.49
CA GLY A 177 71.49 18.02 19.57
C GLY A 177 70.78 18.34 18.26
N GLU A 178 69.54 17.86 18.18
CA GLU A 178 68.38 18.58 17.66
C GLU A 178 67.14 17.66 17.74
N CYS A 179 66.43 17.67 18.87
CA CYS A 179 65.02 17.28 18.90
C CYS A 179 64.20 18.40 18.25
N ARG A 180 64.14 18.42 16.92
CA ARG A 180 63.27 19.35 16.19
C ARG A 180 61.83 18.87 16.26
N ASN A 181 61.00 19.71 16.87
CA ASN A 181 59.56 19.54 17.04
C ASN A 181 58.88 19.25 15.69
N ARG A 182 57.91 18.31 15.69
CA ARG A 182 57.09 17.93 14.52
C ARG A 182 56.39 19.14 13.86
N GLU A 183 56.11 20.17 14.64
CA GLU A 183 55.48 21.43 14.23
C GLU A 183 56.39 22.31 13.34
N ASP A 184 57.71 22.31 13.58
CA ASP A 184 58.68 23.04 12.76
C ASP A 184 58.81 22.44 11.35
N GLN A 185 58.55 21.13 11.21
CA GLN A 185 58.64 20.45 9.93
C GLN A 185 57.47 20.79 8.99
N GLU A 186 56.26 20.97 9.52
CA GLU A 186 55.09 21.40 8.75
C GLU A 186 55.19 22.89 8.35
N LEU A 187 55.68 23.76 9.24
CA LEU A 187 55.93 25.18 8.93
C LEU A 187 56.98 25.35 7.82
N ARG A 188 58.01 24.49 7.77
CA ARG A 188 59.01 24.49 6.68
C ARG A 188 58.45 24.06 5.33
N LYS A 189 57.40 23.22 5.29
CA LYS A 189 56.77 22.80 4.03
C LYS A 189 56.04 23.95 3.33
N LEU A 190 55.49 24.89 4.11
CA LEU A 190 54.77 26.08 3.66
C LEU A 190 55.68 27.29 3.41
N ALA A 191 57.00 27.14 3.44
CA ALA A 191 57.95 28.21 3.15
C ALA A 191 58.26 28.34 1.65
N CYS A 192 58.44 29.58 1.19
CA CYS A 192 58.88 29.94 -0.16
C CYS A 192 60.13 29.16 -0.54
N LYS A 193 60.10 28.51 -1.70
CA LYS A 193 61.20 27.64 -2.12
C LYS A 193 62.49 28.42 -2.42
N LEU A 194 62.39 29.71 -2.73
CA LEU A 194 63.53 30.58 -3.03
C LEU A 194 64.17 31.16 -1.76
N CYS A 195 63.44 31.98 -1.00
CA CYS A 195 64.01 32.66 0.16
C CYS A 195 64.00 31.84 1.45
N LYS A 196 63.21 30.75 1.51
CA LYS A 196 63.00 29.88 2.69
C LYS A 196 62.52 30.60 3.96
N ALA A 197 62.22 31.89 3.88
CA ALA A 197 61.91 32.74 5.04
C ALA A 197 60.43 33.10 5.13
N ARG A 198 59.78 33.39 3.99
CA ARG A 198 58.38 33.79 3.93
C ARG A 198 57.49 32.62 3.57
N ARG A 199 56.22 32.68 3.97
CA ARG A 199 55.22 31.68 3.57
C ARG A 199 54.94 31.74 2.07
N LEU A 200 54.52 30.61 1.54
CA LEU A 200 54.01 30.49 0.18
C LEU A 200 52.73 31.31 0.03
N SER A 201 52.65 32.10 -1.03
CA SER A 201 51.46 32.89 -1.33
C SER A 201 51.18 33.03 -2.83
N ILE A 202 52.06 32.54 -3.71
CA ILE A 202 51.94 32.73 -5.16
C ILE A 202 51.81 31.41 -5.90
N VAL A 203 50.77 31.32 -6.73
CA VAL A 203 50.50 30.22 -7.66
C VAL A 203 50.97 30.60 -9.07
N PHE A 204 51.77 29.77 -9.70
CA PHE A 204 52.27 29.96 -11.08
C PHE A 204 51.30 29.35 -12.10
N LEU A 205 51.01 30.06 -13.19
CA LEU A 205 50.22 29.55 -14.32
C LEU A 205 51.12 29.31 -15.54
N PRO A 206 50.87 28.24 -16.33
CA PRO A 206 49.71 27.33 -16.28
C PRO A 206 49.84 26.14 -15.30
N CYS A 207 51.00 25.93 -14.67
CA CYS A 207 51.29 24.71 -13.91
C CYS A 207 50.60 24.59 -12.53
N ARG A 208 49.97 25.66 -12.04
CA ARG A 208 49.22 25.74 -10.76
C ARG A 208 50.02 25.39 -9.51
N HIS A 209 51.35 25.50 -9.54
CA HIS A 209 52.18 25.22 -8.38
C HIS A 209 52.31 26.43 -7.46
N LEU A 210 52.00 26.22 -6.17
CA LEU A 210 52.24 27.17 -5.09
C LEU A 210 53.67 27.00 -4.57
N CYS A 211 54.59 27.89 -4.96
CA CYS A 211 56.03 27.68 -4.71
C CYS A 211 56.85 28.93 -4.36
N SER A 212 56.30 30.15 -4.49
CA SER A 212 56.97 31.39 -4.07
C SER A 212 56.11 32.25 -3.14
N CYS A 213 56.76 33.27 -2.55
CA CYS A 213 56.10 34.40 -1.90
C CYS A 213 56.06 35.60 -2.86
N THR A 214 55.21 36.58 -2.57
CA THR A 214 55.04 37.83 -3.36
C THR A 214 56.35 38.51 -3.75
N THR A 215 57.29 38.65 -2.80
CA THR A 215 58.58 39.30 -3.05
C THR A 215 59.51 38.52 -4.00
N CYS A 216 59.36 37.20 -4.09
CA CYS A 216 60.24 36.34 -4.88
C CYS A 216 59.68 36.02 -6.26
N GLU A 217 58.38 36.24 -6.46
CA GLU A 217 57.69 36.01 -7.72
C GLU A 217 58.27 36.81 -8.89
N SER A 218 58.61 38.09 -8.66
CA SER A 218 59.18 38.97 -9.70
C SER A 218 60.58 38.57 -10.15
N LEU A 219 61.25 37.69 -9.41
CA LEU A 219 62.58 37.15 -9.74
C LEU A 219 62.51 35.81 -10.50
N LEU A 220 61.30 35.30 -10.73
CA LEU A 220 61.08 33.96 -11.27
C LEU A 220 60.30 34.01 -12.59
N GLU A 221 60.96 33.69 -13.69
CA GLU A 221 60.33 33.53 -15.03
C GLU A 221 59.88 32.09 -15.30
N VAL A 222 60.28 31.15 -14.44
CA VAL A 222 59.91 29.73 -14.50
C VAL A 222 59.47 29.24 -13.13
N CYS A 223 58.59 28.23 -13.09
CA CYS A 223 58.13 27.62 -11.86
C CYS A 223 59.26 26.78 -11.20
N PRO A 224 59.67 27.08 -9.94
CA PRO A 224 60.69 26.30 -9.24
C PRO A 224 60.35 24.82 -8.97
N THR A 225 59.09 24.41 -9.14
CA THR A 225 58.64 23.03 -8.87
C THR A 225 58.69 22.13 -10.10
N CYS A 226 58.38 22.68 -11.28
CA CYS A 226 58.18 21.90 -12.51
C CYS A 226 58.81 22.53 -13.75
N GLU A 227 59.52 23.65 -13.58
CA GLU A 227 60.28 24.36 -14.62
C GLU A 227 59.44 24.91 -15.79
N SER A 228 58.10 24.83 -15.72
CA SER A 228 57.20 25.50 -16.65
C SER A 228 57.44 27.01 -16.67
N VAL A 229 57.46 27.60 -17.86
CA VAL A 229 57.51 29.06 -18.04
C VAL A 229 56.29 29.70 -17.37
N LYS A 230 56.51 30.83 -16.70
CA LYS A 230 55.48 31.60 -16.00
C LYS A 230 54.78 32.52 -17.00
N ASP A 231 53.54 32.18 -17.34
CA ASP A 231 52.70 33.05 -18.18
C ASP A 231 52.07 34.17 -17.33
N SER A 232 51.67 33.82 -16.10
CA SER A 232 51.12 34.73 -15.10
C SER A 232 51.15 34.08 -13.71
N SER A 233 50.82 34.85 -12.69
CA SER A 233 50.82 34.41 -11.29
C SER A 233 49.66 35.02 -10.52
N ILE A 234 49.20 34.30 -9.50
CA ILE A 234 48.06 34.70 -8.67
C ILE A 234 48.49 34.62 -7.20
N GLU A 235 48.25 35.70 -6.46
CA GLU A 235 48.40 35.71 -5.00
C GLU A 235 47.19 35.08 -4.32
N ILE A 236 47.46 34.19 -3.36
CA ILE A 236 46.48 33.55 -2.50
C ILE A 236 46.78 33.89 -1.04
N PHE A 237 45.71 34.08 -0.27
CA PHE A 237 45.78 34.26 1.17
C PHE A 237 45.42 32.92 1.83
N LEU A 238 46.35 32.39 2.62
CA LEU A 238 46.17 31.16 3.40
C LEU A 238 45.95 31.58 4.85
N ASP A 239 44.71 31.49 5.33
CA ASP A 239 44.33 31.71 6.72
C ASP A 239 44.77 30.55 7.63
#